data_AF-A0A1I4YAD4-F1
#
_entry.id   AF-A0A1I4YAD4-F1
#
_cell.length_a   1.000
_cell.length_b   1.000
_cell.length_c   1.000
_cell.angle_alpha   90.00
_cell.angle_beta   90.00
_cell.angle_gamma   90.00
#
_symmetry.space_group_name_H-M   'P 1'
#
loop_
_entity.id
_entity.type
_entity.pdbx_description
1 polymer ?
#
loop_
_entity_poly.entity_id
_entity_poly.type
_entity_poly.pdbx_seq_one_letter_code
_entity_poly.pdbx_strand_id
1 'polypeptide(L)'
;MLNELENQAAACVGQLIFAFSRLDFLLALALQNLTPTPSPDQLNPLIERLGFKDKLDCLQELVNGSEALSHQAVQTFFTWQKSADKVRITRNAFVHGRWGMQTRNTLFNASPKVGRALSGEAKLYTLDELKAEAIFATQVLNEFYEWHKKHVLNQ
;
A
#
# COMPACT_ATOMS: atom_id res chain seq x y z
N MET A 1 23.77 -14.24 13.88
CA MET A 1 24.14 -13.52 12.64
C MET A 1 23.04 -13.83 11.64
N LEU A 2 22.29 -12.83 11.15
CA LEU A 2 21.28 -13.03 10.11
C LEU A 2 21.99 -13.58 8.87
N ASN A 3 21.40 -14.58 8.23
CA ASN A 3 21.98 -15.13 7.01
C ASN A 3 21.71 -14.21 5.81
N GLU A 4 22.48 -14.41 4.74
CA GLU A 4 22.41 -13.58 3.54
C GLU A 4 21.01 -13.55 2.89
N LEU A 5 20.27 -14.67 2.92
CA LEU A 5 18.91 -14.73 2.40
C LEU A 5 17.95 -13.85 3.23
N GLU A 6 18.05 -13.89 4.56
CA GLU A 6 17.24 -13.05 5.46
C GLU A 6 17.54 -11.56 5.25
N ASN A 7 18.81 -11.18 5.03
CA ASN A 7 19.17 -9.79 4.73
C ASN A 7 18.55 -9.31 3.41
N GLN A 8 18.63 -10.11 2.36
CA GLN A 8 18.05 -9.77 1.06
C GLN A 8 16.52 -9.74 1.12
N ALA A 9 15.90 -10.67 1.84
CA ALA A 9 14.45 -10.66 2.08
C ALA A 9 14.01 -9.42 2.86
N ALA A 10 14.75 -9.05 3.92
CA ALA A 10 14.49 -7.84 4.70
C ALA A 10 14.60 -6.57 3.84
N ALA A 11 15.54 -6.51 2.90
CA ALA A 11 15.65 -5.41 1.95
C ALA A 11 14.41 -5.31 1.05
N CYS A 12 13.91 -6.41 0.50
CA CYS A 12 12.69 -6.43 -0.31
C CYS A 12 11.44 -6.01 0.50
N VAL A 13 11.29 -6.54 1.72
CA VAL A 13 10.19 -6.16 2.62
C VAL A 13 10.28 -4.67 2.97
N GLY A 14 11.47 -4.16 3.26
CA GLY A 14 11.71 -2.75 3.52
C GLY A 14 11.33 -1.85 2.34
N GLN A 15 11.71 -2.23 1.12
CA GLN A 15 11.33 -1.52 -0.11
C GLN A 15 9.81 -1.42 -0.26
N LEU A 16 9.09 -2.52 -0.05
CA LEU A 16 7.63 -2.53 -0.08
C LEU A 16 7.03 -1.59 0.99
N ILE A 17 7.56 -1.60 2.22
CA ILE A 17 7.10 -0.73 3.31
C ILE A 17 7.33 0.75 2.97
N PHE A 18 8.49 1.10 2.40
CA PHE A 18 8.76 2.46 1.95
C PHE A 18 7.81 2.91 0.83
N ALA A 19 7.58 2.04 -0.16
CA ALA A 19 6.63 2.34 -1.24
C ALA A 19 5.21 2.56 -0.70
N PHE A 20 4.76 1.68 0.21
CA PHE A 20 3.47 1.81 0.87
C PHE A 20 3.34 3.09 1.70
N SER A 21 4.39 3.45 2.46
CA SER A 21 4.37 4.66 3.30
C SER A 21 4.29 5.94 2.46
N ARG A 22 5.00 5.98 1.33
CA ARG A 22 4.89 7.08 0.36
C ARG A 22 3.51 7.14 -0.26
N LEU A 23 2.92 5.99 -0.55
CA LEU A 23 1.57 5.92 -1.09
C LEU A 23 0.53 6.43 -0.09
N ASP A 24 0.61 6.03 1.18
CA ASP A 24 -0.27 6.55 2.24
C ASP A 24 -0.20 8.07 2.37
N PHE A 25 1.01 8.62 2.30
CA PHE A 25 1.22 10.06 2.31
C PHE A 25 0.59 10.76 1.08
N LEU A 26 0.77 10.22 -0.12
CA LEU A 26 0.14 10.77 -1.32
C LEU A 26 -1.39 10.70 -1.26
N LEU A 27 -1.97 9.65 -0.67
CA LEU A 27 -3.41 9.57 -0.44
C LEU A 27 -3.90 10.69 0.48
N ALA A 28 -3.18 10.98 1.56
CA ALA A 28 -3.50 12.08 2.46
C ALA A 28 -3.47 13.44 1.75
N LEU A 29 -2.46 13.69 0.91
CA LEU A 29 -2.39 14.90 0.08
C LEU A 29 -3.54 14.98 -0.92
N ALA A 30 -3.89 13.87 -1.57
CA ALA A 30 -4.99 13.83 -2.52
C ALA A 30 -6.33 14.19 -1.85
N LEU A 31 -6.58 13.64 -0.65
CA LEU A 31 -7.76 13.97 0.15
C LEU A 31 -7.80 15.44 0.52
N GLN A 32 -6.67 16.01 0.97
CA GLN A 32 -6.59 17.42 1.33
C GLN A 32 -6.91 18.32 0.12
N ASN A 33 -6.36 18.00 -1.05
CA ASN A 33 -6.48 18.83 -2.25
C ASN A 33 -7.84 18.70 -2.96
N LEU A 34 -8.46 17.51 -2.92
CA LEU A 34 -9.75 17.27 -3.56
C LEU A 34 -10.95 17.56 -2.66
N THR A 35 -10.73 17.79 -1.36
CA THR A 35 -11.82 18.15 -0.45
C THR A 35 -12.06 19.67 -0.51
N PRO A 36 -13.21 20.13 -1.01
CA PRO A 36 -13.54 21.55 -0.96
C PRO A 36 -13.83 21.96 0.48
N THR A 37 -12.87 22.61 1.14
CA THR A 37 -13.04 23.12 2.51
C THR A 37 -12.49 24.54 2.65
N PRO A 38 -13.21 25.46 3.32
CA PRO A 38 -12.69 26.78 3.66
C PRO A 38 -11.71 26.74 4.84
N SER A 39 -11.50 25.58 5.48
CA SER A 39 -10.64 25.45 6.67
C SER A 39 -9.74 24.21 6.61
N PRO A 40 -8.64 24.26 5.84
CA PRO A 40 -7.68 23.15 5.72
C PRO A 40 -7.11 22.68 7.06
N ASP A 41 -6.91 23.61 8.00
CA ASP A 41 -6.35 23.31 9.34
C ASP A 41 -7.26 22.40 10.18
N GLN A 42 -8.57 22.39 9.92
CA GLN A 42 -9.51 21.49 10.57
C GLN A 42 -9.58 20.11 9.89
N LEU A 43 -9.22 20.04 8.61
CA LEU A 43 -9.26 18.80 7.82
C LEU A 43 -8.04 17.92 8.09
N ASN A 44 -6.85 18.50 8.24
CA ASN A 44 -5.60 17.73 8.42
C ASN A 44 -5.65 16.76 9.61
N PRO A 45 -6.10 17.15 10.81
CA PRO A 45 -6.20 16.23 11.94
C PRO A 45 -7.20 15.08 11.72
N LEU A 46 -8.20 15.28 10.85
CA LEU A 46 -9.15 14.22 10.49
C LEU A 46 -8.49 13.22 9.55
N ILE A 47 -7.79 13.70 8.50
CA ILE A 47 -7.05 12.85 7.55
C ILE A 47 -5.97 12.03 8.27
N GLU A 48 -5.25 12.63 9.22
CA GLU A 48 -4.19 11.94 9.98
C GLU A 48 -4.71 10.77 10.83
N ARG A 49 -5.97 10.82 11.28
CA ARG A 49 -6.60 9.74 12.05
C ARG A 49 -7.04 8.57 11.18
N LEU A 50 -7.14 8.76 9.87
CA LEU A 50 -7.59 7.71 8.95
C LEU A 50 -6.49 6.67 8.72
N GLY A 51 -6.87 5.40 8.79
CA GLY A 51 -6.04 4.32 8.28
C GLY A 51 -5.98 4.37 6.75
N PHE A 52 -5.00 3.68 6.16
CA PHE A 52 -4.84 3.63 4.70
C PHE A 52 -6.13 3.24 3.96
N LYS A 53 -6.87 2.25 4.49
CA LYS A 53 -8.12 1.79 3.86
C LYS A 53 -9.18 2.90 3.88
N ASP A 54 -9.34 3.56 5.03
CA ASP A 54 -10.32 4.64 5.17
C ASP A 54 -9.94 5.82 4.27
N LYS A 55 -8.64 6.17 4.16
CA LYS A 55 -8.16 7.17 3.21
C LYS A 55 -8.50 6.80 1.76
N LEU A 56 -8.28 5.54 1.39
CA LEU A 56 -8.55 5.05 0.04
C LEU A 56 -10.04 5.08 -0.29
N ASP A 57 -10.91 4.76 0.68
CA ASP A 57 -12.37 4.78 0.53
C ASP A 57 -12.91 6.21 0.42
N CYS A 58 -12.47 7.12 1.30
CA CYS A 58 -12.82 8.53 1.20
C CYS A 58 -12.39 9.12 -0.14
N LEU A 59 -11.19 8.77 -0.63
CA LEU A 59 -10.71 9.27 -1.92
C LEU A 59 -11.53 8.70 -3.09
N GLN A 60 -11.96 7.44 -2.99
CA GLN A 60 -12.86 6.84 -3.97
C GLN A 60 -14.18 7.59 -4.08
N GLU A 61 -14.79 7.96 -2.95
CA GLU A 61 -16.01 8.75 -2.91
C GLU A 61 -15.81 10.13 -3.54
N LEU A 62 -14.72 10.83 -3.20
CA LEU A 62 -14.38 12.13 -3.79
C LEU A 62 -14.15 12.04 -5.29
N VAL A 63 -13.39 11.04 -5.76
CA VAL A 63 -13.11 10.86 -7.20
C VAL A 63 -14.38 10.55 -7.98
N ASN A 64 -15.27 9.73 -7.43
CA ASN A 64 -16.54 9.38 -8.06
C ASN A 64 -17.53 10.57 -8.11
N GLY A 65 -17.50 11.43 -7.08
CA GLY A 65 -18.36 12.60 -6.99
C GLY A 65 -17.79 13.88 -7.64
N SER A 66 -16.55 13.85 -8.14
CA SER A 66 -15.89 15.05 -8.66
C SER A 66 -16.34 15.37 -10.08
N GLU A 67 -16.95 16.54 -10.27
CA GLU A 67 -17.27 17.09 -11.59
C GLU A 67 -16.04 17.59 -12.35
N ALA A 68 -14.93 17.84 -11.64
CA ALA A 68 -13.67 18.33 -12.23
C ALA A 68 -12.85 17.21 -12.91
N LEU A 69 -13.13 15.95 -12.58
CA LEU A 69 -12.42 14.81 -13.14
C LEU A 69 -13.13 14.26 -14.37
N SER A 70 -12.36 13.93 -15.41
CA SER A 70 -12.91 13.26 -16.59
C SER A 70 -13.27 11.81 -16.25
N HIS A 71 -14.24 11.26 -17.00
CA HIS A 71 -14.64 9.85 -16.85
C HIS A 71 -13.45 8.88 -16.99
N GLN A 72 -12.49 9.19 -17.87
CA GLN A 72 -11.26 8.40 -18.02
C GLN A 72 -10.40 8.45 -16.75
N ALA A 73 -10.24 9.63 -16.13
CA ALA A 73 -9.46 9.78 -14.90
C ALA A 73 -10.07 8.96 -13.74
N VAL A 74 -11.41 8.97 -13.64
CA VAL A 74 -12.17 8.17 -12.67
C VAL A 74 -11.93 6.67 -12.93
N GLN A 75 -12.11 6.18 -14.16
CA GLN A 75 -11.89 4.76 -14.47
C GLN A 75 -10.46 4.29 -14.20
N THR A 76 -9.45 5.11 -14.55
CA THR A 76 -8.05 4.80 -14.24
C THR A 76 -7.82 4.68 -12.74
N PHE A 77 -8.38 5.60 -11.94
CA PHE A 77 -8.28 5.54 -10.48
C PHE A 77 -8.90 4.26 -9.91
N PHE A 78 -10.12 3.89 -10.32
CA PHE A 78 -10.81 2.69 -9.83
C PHE A 78 -10.09 1.40 -10.22
N THR A 79 -9.43 1.38 -11.39
CA THR A 79 -8.58 0.24 -11.79
C THR A 79 -7.36 0.14 -10.89
N TRP A 80 -6.69 1.27 -10.65
CA TRP A 80 -5.53 1.37 -9.77
C TRP A 80 -5.85 1.01 -8.31
N GLN A 81 -7.03 1.37 -7.80
CA GLN A 81 -7.46 1.12 -6.42
C GLN A 81 -7.36 -0.36 -6.02
N LYS A 82 -7.70 -1.28 -6.95
CA LYS A 82 -7.59 -2.73 -6.71
C LYS A 82 -6.14 -3.15 -6.45
N SER A 83 -5.20 -2.57 -7.18
CA SER A 83 -3.77 -2.78 -6.98
C SER A 83 -3.30 -2.20 -5.65
N ALA A 84 -3.77 -1.01 -5.27
CA ALA A 84 -3.47 -0.40 -3.98
C ALA A 84 -3.96 -1.25 -2.80
N ASP A 85 -5.16 -1.83 -2.88
CA ASP A 85 -5.69 -2.72 -1.85
C ASP A 85 -4.87 -4.01 -1.74
N LYS A 86 -4.42 -4.58 -2.86
CA LYS A 86 -3.48 -5.71 -2.86
C LYS A 86 -2.19 -5.35 -2.13
N VAL A 87 -1.58 -4.19 -2.41
CA VAL A 87 -0.36 -3.75 -1.70
C VAL A 87 -0.63 -3.61 -0.20
N ARG A 88 -1.78 -3.06 0.22
CA ARG A 88 -2.18 -2.98 1.63
C ARG A 88 -2.24 -4.35 2.30
N ILE A 89 -2.89 -5.33 1.64
CA ILE A 89 -3.00 -6.70 2.16
C ILE A 89 -1.60 -7.34 2.28
N THR A 90 -0.77 -7.26 1.24
CA THR A 90 0.60 -7.78 1.26
C THR A 90 1.44 -7.12 2.36
N ARG A 91 1.40 -5.78 2.48
CA ARG A 91 2.11 -5.04 3.52
C ARG A 91 1.70 -5.49 4.91
N ASN A 92 0.39 -5.62 5.16
CA ASN A 92 -0.11 -6.07 6.46
C ASN A 92 0.36 -7.48 6.80
N ALA A 93 0.36 -8.40 5.83
CA ALA A 93 0.91 -9.74 6.02
C ALA A 93 2.42 -9.69 6.34
N PHE A 94 3.18 -8.86 5.63
CA PHE A 94 4.63 -8.76 5.82
C PHE A 94 5.03 -8.15 7.15
N VAL A 95 4.34 -7.09 7.60
CA VAL A 95 4.64 -6.38 8.84
C VAL A 95 4.19 -7.16 10.07
N HIS A 96 3.03 -7.82 10.01
CA HIS A 96 2.47 -8.52 11.16
C HIS A 96 2.81 -10.02 11.18
N GLY A 97 3.31 -10.56 10.08
CA GLY A 97 3.70 -11.96 9.97
C GLY A 97 5.03 -12.25 10.66
N ARG A 98 5.20 -13.52 11.04
CA ARG A 98 6.43 -14.06 11.60
C ARG A 98 7.27 -14.61 10.46
N TRP A 99 8.50 -14.11 10.34
CA TRP A 99 9.44 -14.53 9.31
C TRP A 99 10.43 -15.56 9.83
N GLY A 100 10.84 -16.46 8.95
CA GLY A 100 11.96 -17.36 9.18
C GLY A 100 12.32 -18.12 7.92
N MET A 101 13.43 -18.84 7.96
CA MET A 101 13.79 -19.74 6.86
C MET A 101 13.05 -21.07 6.95
N GLN A 102 12.56 -21.54 5.81
CA GLN A 102 12.10 -22.92 5.65
C GLN A 102 13.21 -23.81 5.07
N THR A 103 13.95 -23.29 4.09
CA THR A 103 15.08 -23.98 3.42
C THR A 103 16.19 -22.99 3.13
N ARG A 104 17.30 -23.43 2.52
CA ARG A 104 18.40 -22.54 2.09
C ARG A 104 17.98 -21.43 1.12
N ASN A 105 16.88 -21.61 0.37
CA ASN A 105 16.44 -20.70 -0.69
C ASN A 105 15.01 -20.18 -0.48
N THR A 106 14.38 -20.51 0.65
CA THR A 106 12.95 -20.23 0.87
C THR A 106 12.71 -19.75 2.28
N LEU A 107 11.96 -18.65 2.39
CA LEU A 107 11.46 -18.10 3.64
C LEU A 107 9.99 -18.45 3.81
N PHE A 108 9.51 -18.42 5.05
CA PHE A 108 8.09 -18.43 5.35
C PHE A 108 7.67 -17.09 5.99
N ASN A 109 6.44 -16.68 5.70
CA ASN A 109 5.73 -15.63 6.42
C ASN A 109 4.46 -16.25 7.00
N ALA A 110 4.42 -16.41 8.33
CA ALA A 110 3.30 -17.02 9.03
C ALA A 110 2.45 -15.95 9.72
N SER A 111 1.13 -16.07 9.61
CA SER A 111 0.19 -15.18 10.31
C SER A 111 0.45 -15.17 11.83
N PRO A 112 0.35 -14.02 12.51
CA PRO A 112 0.49 -13.94 13.96
C PRO A 112 -0.67 -14.64 14.70
N LYS A 113 -1.79 -14.89 14.01
CA LYS A 113 -2.92 -15.64 14.55
C LYS A 113 -2.57 -17.13 14.58
N VAL A 114 -2.00 -17.57 15.70
CA VAL A 114 -1.81 -19.00 15.99
C VAL A 114 -3.20 -19.60 16.21
N GLY A 115 -3.71 -20.36 15.24
CA GLY A 115 -4.86 -21.23 15.47
C GLY A 115 -4.51 -22.35 16.46
N ARG A 116 -5.51 -23.11 16.94
CA ARG A 116 -5.29 -24.27 17.84
C ARG A 116 -4.37 -25.34 17.25
N ALA A 117 -4.14 -25.32 15.94
CA ALA A 117 -3.03 -26.02 15.30
C ALA A 117 -1.88 -25.03 15.10
N LEU A 118 -0.67 -25.39 15.57
CA LEU A 118 0.57 -24.64 15.34
C LEU A 118 0.92 -24.45 13.84
N SER A 119 0.11 -24.99 12.93
CA SER A 119 0.15 -24.83 11.49
C SER A 119 -0.64 -23.59 11.04
N GLY A 120 -0.35 -22.40 11.57
CA GLY A 120 -0.83 -21.17 10.92
C GLY A 120 -0.44 -21.22 9.44
N GLU A 121 -1.34 -20.83 8.52
CA GLU A 121 -1.06 -20.83 7.08
C GLU A 121 0.19 -19.98 6.81
N ALA A 122 1.32 -20.65 6.64
CA ALA A 122 2.59 -20.02 6.35
C ALA A 122 2.74 -19.94 4.84
N LYS A 123 2.81 -18.73 4.30
CA LYS A 123 3.11 -18.56 2.88
C LYS A 123 4.62 -18.65 2.69
N LEU A 124 5.03 -19.51 1.77
CA LEU A 124 6.42 -19.64 1.37
C LEU A 124 6.77 -18.58 0.32
N TYR A 125 7.99 -18.09 0.40
CA TYR A 125 8.54 -17.09 -0.49
C TYR A 125 9.97 -17.45 -0.88
N THR A 126 10.22 -17.44 -2.17
CA THR A 126 11.56 -17.25 -2.74
C THR A 126 11.93 -15.77 -2.71
N LEU A 127 13.21 -15.48 -2.85
CA LEU A 127 13.66 -14.09 -2.95
C LEU A 127 13.06 -13.38 -4.17
N ASP A 128 12.89 -14.06 -5.29
CA ASP A 128 12.35 -13.45 -6.51
C ASP A 128 10.87 -13.10 -6.38
N GLU A 129 10.09 -13.89 -5.62
CA GLU A 129 8.72 -13.53 -5.26
C GLU A 129 8.68 -12.29 -4.36
N LEU A 130 9.59 -12.16 -3.38
CA LEU A 130 9.67 -10.95 -2.55
C LEU A 130 10.07 -9.72 -3.36
N LYS A 131 11.02 -9.87 -4.29
CA LYS A 131 11.38 -8.80 -5.23
C LYS A 131 10.18 -8.40 -6.09
N ALA A 132 9.42 -9.37 -6.59
CA ALA A 132 8.23 -9.10 -7.39
C ALA A 132 7.16 -8.32 -6.61
N GLU A 133 6.92 -8.66 -5.33
CA GLU A 133 6.00 -7.90 -4.47
C GLU A 133 6.51 -6.46 -4.22
N ALA A 134 7.81 -6.27 -4.01
CA ALA A 134 8.41 -4.94 -3.83
C ALA A 134 8.36 -4.07 -5.10
N ILE A 135 8.64 -4.68 -6.27
CA ILE A 135 8.51 -4.03 -7.59
C ILE A 135 7.06 -3.64 -7.84
N PHE A 136 6.11 -4.55 -7.58
CA PHE A 136 4.69 -4.29 -7.72
C PHE A 136 4.24 -3.11 -6.84
N ALA A 137 4.64 -3.06 -5.57
CA ALA A 137 4.32 -1.94 -4.68
C ALA A 137 4.88 -0.60 -5.21
N THR A 138 6.09 -0.61 -5.77
CA THR A 138 6.72 0.57 -6.37
C THR A 138 5.98 1.02 -7.64
N GLN A 139 5.54 0.07 -8.47
CA GLN A 139 4.74 0.36 -9.65
C GLN A 139 3.42 1.02 -9.27
N VAL A 140 2.69 0.45 -8.29
CA VAL A 140 1.42 1.01 -7.80
C VAL A 140 1.60 2.42 -7.25
N LEU A 141 2.69 2.68 -6.52
CA LEU A 141 3.04 4.03 -6.07
C LEU A 141 3.23 4.99 -7.25
N ASN A 142 4.01 4.59 -8.26
CA ASN A 142 4.31 5.45 -9.41
C ASN A 142 3.06 5.74 -10.26
N GLU A 143 2.19 4.74 -10.46
CA GLU A 143 0.91 4.90 -11.14
C GLU A 143 0.03 5.94 -10.43
N PHE A 144 -0.05 5.88 -9.10
CA PHE A 144 -0.80 6.88 -8.33
C PHE A 144 -0.15 8.26 -8.38
N TYR A 145 1.17 8.32 -8.29
CA TYR A 145 1.91 9.58 -8.34
C TYR A 145 1.64 10.31 -9.65
N GLU A 146 1.69 9.61 -10.80
CA GLU A 146 1.38 10.21 -12.10
C GLU A 146 -0.09 10.63 -12.21
N TRP A 147 -1.02 9.81 -11.71
CA TRP A 147 -2.43 10.18 -11.65
C TRP A 147 -2.66 11.42 -10.79
N HIS A 148 -2.10 11.46 -9.58
CA HIS A 148 -2.19 12.57 -8.63
C HIS A 148 -1.59 13.85 -9.21
N LYS A 149 -0.40 13.77 -9.81
CA LYS A 149 0.24 14.92 -10.47
C LYS A 149 -0.65 15.48 -11.58
N LYS A 150 -1.22 14.62 -12.42
CA LYS A 150 -2.02 15.03 -13.58
C LYS A 150 -3.37 15.62 -13.18
N HIS A 151 -4.01 15.04 -12.16
CA HIS A 151 -5.44 15.27 -11.88
C HIS A 151 -5.72 15.98 -10.56
N VAL A 152 -4.74 16.12 -9.67
CA VAL A 152 -4.94 16.76 -8.35
C VAL A 152 -4.08 18.01 -8.21
N LEU A 153 -2.81 17.97 -8.63
CA LEU A 153 -1.91 19.11 -8.48
C LEU A 153 -2.07 20.20 -9.57
N ASN A 154 -2.65 19.86 -10.72
CA ASN A 154 -2.83 20.78 -11.85
C ASN A 154 -4.25 21.35 -11.94
N GLN A 155 -5.05 21.25 -10.87
CA GLN A 155 -6.38 21.86 -10.80
C GLN A 155 -6.30 23.32 -10.36
#